data_AF-A0A6I3CNU9-F1
#
_entry.id   AF-A0A6I3CNU9-F1
#
_cell.length_a   1.000
_cell.length_b   1.000
_cell.length_c   1.000
_cell.angle_alpha   90.00
_cell.angle_beta   90.00
_cell.angle_gamma   90.00
#
_symmetry.space_group_name_H-M   'P 1'
#
loop_
_entity.id
_entity.type
_entity.pdbx_description
1 polymer ?
#
loop_
_entity_poly.entity_id
_entity_poly.type
_entity_poly.pdbx_seq_one_letter_code
_entity_poly.pdbx_strand_id
1 'polypeptide(L)'
;MADPTGPTPMPTPAMLRPVPASPAPPPSPFGRIEADGTVYLLAPEGEIQIGQWAAGPPAAGLAFFQRKYEDLVVEIELIAARLTDGRATHEQAQTVLVKVREGLAARAFIGDVTALGLKCDEVAANIVAVRASVAEKRAALRAEAAAAREALAIEAEKLGPSTSWKQSSERFAKIVEEWKALPRTDRVTEQALWKRISAARTGFDKRRRQHFAEADAEHKIAVTRKRELIAKAEALASSTDWVATGKQIRDLMNDWKAAPRAGRSDEDKLWKRFKSAQDAFFAAKTAAEELAEDSLRPNVAEKELLAAQAEALLPITDHKAAKSALRGIHERWEKIGDLPRGERERLEARLRKVDEALRKDESESWKKSNPEARARAESTANVFSDGIAKLEMKRAKAVASGNDREVAKLDAAIEQTTALLRAAQAAASEFGSLTHAG
;
A
#
# COMPACT_ATOMS: atom_id res chain seq x y z
N MET A 1 -122.77 28.93 25.48
CA MET A 1 -122.87 27.83 26.46
C MET A 1 -122.08 28.30 27.68
N ALA A 2 -122.69 29.03 28.61
CA ALA A 2 -123.52 28.52 29.70
C ALA A 2 -122.71 27.66 30.69
N ASP A 3 -122.28 28.34 31.77
CA ASP A 3 -121.98 27.97 33.18
C ASP A 3 -122.58 26.65 33.75
N PRO A 4 -122.31 26.22 35.03
CA PRO A 4 -121.56 26.87 36.14
C PRO A 4 -120.74 25.90 37.07
N THR A 5 -120.35 26.44 38.24
CA THR A 5 -120.01 25.85 39.57
C THR A 5 -118.53 25.99 39.91
N GLY A 6 -118.07 26.53 41.04
CA GLY A 6 -118.62 27.14 42.26
C GLY A 6 -117.41 27.39 43.18
N PRO A 7 -117.41 28.38 44.09
CA PRO A 7 -116.19 28.85 44.75
C PRO A 7 -115.79 27.97 45.93
N THR A 8 -114.52 27.56 46.02
CA THR A 8 -113.95 26.88 47.18
C THR A 8 -113.40 27.88 48.20
N PRO A 9 -113.68 27.72 49.51
CA PRO A 9 -113.32 28.69 50.54
C PRO A 9 -111.86 28.58 50.98
N MET A 10 -111.27 29.73 51.31
CA MET A 10 -109.96 29.85 51.94
C MET A 10 -109.94 29.22 53.35
N PRO A 11 -108.82 28.61 53.79
CA PRO A 11 -108.64 28.23 55.17
C PRO A 11 -108.18 29.42 56.03
N THR A 12 -108.86 29.60 57.15
CA THR A 12 -108.58 30.51 58.27
C THR A 12 -107.30 30.10 59.00
N PRO A 13 -106.51 31.03 59.58
CA PRO A 13 -105.21 30.71 60.19
C PRO A 13 -105.39 30.04 61.56
N ALA A 14 -104.80 28.85 61.71
CA ALA A 14 -104.70 28.17 62.99
C ALA A 14 -103.57 28.78 63.83
N MET A 15 -103.93 29.28 65.02
CA MET A 15 -103.00 29.72 66.05
C MET A 15 -102.59 28.57 66.99
N LEU A 16 -101.28 28.54 67.26
CA LEU A 16 -100.56 28.07 68.47
C LEU A 16 -100.26 26.58 68.66
N ARG A 17 -98.95 26.28 68.73
CA ARG A 17 -98.28 25.68 69.91
C ARG A 17 -96.77 25.96 69.89
N PRO A 18 -96.14 26.34 71.01
CA PRO A 18 -94.68 26.39 71.12
C PRO A 18 -94.12 24.96 71.20
N VAL A 19 -93.07 24.71 70.41
CA VAL A 19 -92.33 23.45 70.38
C VAL A 19 -91.50 23.34 71.68
N PRO A 20 -91.53 22.21 72.41
CA PRO A 20 -90.65 22.00 73.55
C PRO A 20 -89.19 21.96 73.09
N ALA A 21 -88.29 22.54 73.88
CA ALA A 21 -86.85 22.53 73.64
C ALA A 21 -86.35 21.09 73.43
N SER A 22 -85.73 20.87 72.27
CA SER A 22 -85.09 19.60 71.93
C SER A 22 -83.90 19.35 72.87
N PRO A 23 -83.74 18.14 73.44
CA PRO A 23 -82.59 17.82 74.28
C PRO A 23 -81.30 17.85 73.46
N ALA A 24 -80.21 18.16 74.15
CA ALA A 24 -78.87 18.37 73.59
C ALA A 24 -78.43 17.24 72.64
N PRO A 25 -77.85 17.58 71.46
CA PRO A 25 -77.30 16.59 70.55
C PRO A 25 -76.09 15.87 71.18
N PRO A 26 -75.78 14.62 70.77
CA PRO A 26 -74.68 13.85 71.33
C PRO A 26 -73.35 14.60 71.12
N PRO A 27 -72.42 14.54 72.10
CA PRO A 27 -71.14 15.21 71.98
C PRO A 27 -70.34 14.55 70.86
N SER A 28 -69.96 15.32 69.84
CA SER A 28 -68.85 14.92 68.99
C SER A 28 -67.60 14.90 69.88
N PRO A 29 -66.78 13.84 69.85
CA PRO A 29 -65.60 13.72 70.72
C PRO A 29 -64.57 14.83 70.50
N PHE A 30 -64.67 15.57 69.40
CA PHE A 30 -63.71 16.60 69.00
C PHE A 30 -64.30 18.01 68.93
N GLY A 31 -65.58 18.22 69.24
CA GLY A 31 -66.15 19.57 69.23
C GLY A 31 -67.57 19.68 69.78
N ARG A 32 -67.91 20.90 70.22
CA ARG A 32 -69.19 21.24 70.85
C ARG A 32 -69.75 22.53 70.22
N ILE A 33 -71.07 22.58 70.08
CA ILE A 33 -71.78 23.81 69.72
C ILE A 33 -72.67 24.19 70.90
N GLU A 34 -72.53 25.42 71.39
CA GLU A 34 -73.34 25.96 72.46
C GLU A 34 -74.71 26.44 71.95
N ALA A 35 -75.65 26.66 72.87
CA ALA A 35 -77.03 27.02 72.53
C ALA A 35 -77.15 28.41 71.86
N ASP A 36 -76.13 29.25 72.01
CA ASP A 36 -75.95 30.55 71.34
C ASP A 36 -75.40 30.45 69.90
N GLY A 37 -75.10 29.22 69.46
CA GLY A 37 -74.51 28.91 68.17
C GLY A 37 -72.97 28.98 68.14
N THR A 38 -72.30 29.25 69.26
CA THR A 38 -70.84 29.30 69.31
C THR A 38 -70.23 27.90 69.17
N VAL A 39 -69.25 27.76 68.29
CA VAL A 39 -68.63 26.48 67.93
C VAL A 39 -67.23 26.39 68.54
N TYR A 40 -66.99 25.32 69.30
CA TYR A 40 -65.72 25.01 69.94
C TYR A 40 -65.11 23.73 69.37
N LEU A 41 -63.81 23.79 69.10
CA LEU A 41 -62.95 22.64 68.83
C LEU A 41 -62.29 22.19 70.14
N LEU A 42 -62.40 20.90 70.45
CA LEU A 42 -61.70 20.28 71.57
C LEU A 42 -60.33 19.79 71.07
N ALA A 43 -59.33 20.65 71.18
CA ALA A 43 -57.95 20.33 70.83
C ALA A 43 -57.17 19.82 72.08
N PRO A 44 -56.01 19.15 71.90
CA PRO A 44 -55.18 18.69 73.02
C PRO A 44 -54.75 19.84 73.95
N GLU A 45 -54.56 21.04 73.39
CA GLU A 45 -54.25 22.29 74.08
C GLU A 45 -55.44 22.97 74.79
N GLY A 46 -56.68 22.48 74.65
CA GLY A 46 -57.88 23.01 75.28
C GLY A 46 -59.03 23.32 74.30
N GLU A 47 -60.10 23.95 74.82
CA GLU A 47 -61.24 24.40 74.02
C GLU A 47 -60.90 25.68 73.24
N ILE A 48 -60.96 25.61 71.92
CA ILE A 48 -60.71 26.76 71.02
C ILE A 48 -62.02 27.15 70.35
N GLN A 49 -62.40 28.42 70.42
CA GLN A 49 -63.54 28.95 69.68
C GLN A 49 -63.18 29.08 68.20
N ILE A 50 -63.91 28.40 67.33
CA ILE A 50 -63.60 28.30 65.89
C ILE A 50 -64.61 29.02 64.99
N GLY A 51 -65.76 29.43 65.53
CA GLY A 51 -66.76 30.20 64.78
C GLY A 51 -68.13 30.24 65.46
N GLN A 52 -69.13 30.73 64.71
CA GLN A 52 -70.53 30.79 65.12
C GLN A 52 -71.43 30.22 64.02
N TRP A 53 -72.42 29.42 64.42
CA TRP A 53 -73.40 28.78 63.56
C TRP A 53 -74.79 29.39 63.78
N ALA A 54 -75.25 30.18 62.82
CA ALA A 54 -76.56 30.84 62.86
C ALA A 54 -77.62 30.17 61.96
N ALA A 55 -77.24 29.14 61.20
CA ALA A 55 -78.03 28.60 60.09
C ALA A 55 -78.64 27.21 60.38
N GLY A 56 -79.44 27.11 61.44
CA GLY A 56 -80.25 25.91 61.74
C GLY A 56 -79.77 25.11 62.97
N PRO A 57 -80.17 23.83 63.10
CA PRO A 57 -79.90 23.04 64.31
C PRO A 57 -78.40 22.86 64.59
N PRO A 58 -77.96 22.81 65.86
CA PRO A 58 -76.54 22.60 66.21
C PRO A 58 -75.93 21.33 65.60
N ALA A 59 -76.72 20.26 65.43
CA ALA A 59 -76.27 19.03 64.78
C ALA A 59 -75.84 19.24 63.31
N ALA A 60 -76.51 20.16 62.58
CA ALA A 60 -76.15 20.49 61.20
C ALA A 60 -74.85 21.32 61.13
N GLY A 61 -74.61 22.19 62.11
CA GLY A 61 -73.36 22.94 62.24
C GLY A 61 -72.17 22.02 62.50
N LEU A 62 -72.31 21.06 63.41
CA LEU A 62 -71.27 20.05 63.67
C LEU A 62 -70.88 19.29 62.40
N ALA A 63 -71.88 18.81 61.64
CA ALA A 63 -71.64 18.12 60.38
C ALA A 63 -70.94 19.00 59.32
N PHE A 64 -71.23 20.31 59.28
CA PHE A 64 -70.57 21.25 58.36
C PHE A 64 -69.08 21.42 58.69
N PHE A 65 -68.72 21.65 59.96
CA PHE A 65 -67.32 21.79 60.36
C PHE A 65 -66.56 20.46 60.33
N GLN A 66 -67.24 19.33 60.54
CA GLN A 66 -66.66 18.00 60.35
C GLN A 66 -66.36 17.71 58.87
N ARG A 67 -67.26 18.09 57.96
CA ARG A 67 -67.03 17.93 56.51
C ARG A 67 -65.79 18.68 56.04
N LYS A 68 -65.53 19.89 56.57
CA LYS A 68 -64.29 20.64 56.29
C LYS A 68 -63.02 19.90 56.74
N TYR A 69 -63.08 19.21 57.88
CA TYR A 69 -61.98 18.35 58.33
C TYR A 69 -61.82 17.14 57.39
N GLU A 70 -62.92 16.49 57.03
CA GLU A 70 -62.93 15.35 56.09
C GLU A 70 -62.37 15.76 54.72
N ASP A 71 -62.70 16.94 54.21
CA ASP A 71 -62.15 17.47 52.96
C ASP A 71 -60.61 17.61 53.02
N LEU A 72 -60.06 18.12 54.14
CA LEU A 72 -58.61 18.23 54.36
C LEU A 72 -57.94 16.85 54.47
N VAL A 73 -58.58 15.89 55.14
CA VAL A 73 -58.12 14.50 55.23
C VAL A 73 -58.10 13.85 53.86
N VAL A 74 -59.16 13.99 53.07
CA VAL A 74 -59.23 13.45 51.72
C VAL A 74 -58.17 14.09 50.82
N GLU A 75 -57.94 15.40 50.93
CA GLU A 75 -56.94 16.09 50.12
C GLU A 75 -55.51 15.57 50.41
N ILE A 76 -55.15 15.38 51.69
CA ILE A 76 -53.84 14.86 52.07
C ILE A 76 -53.68 13.36 51.75
N GLU A 77 -54.72 12.55 51.93
CA GLU A 77 -54.70 11.13 51.59
C GLU A 77 -54.62 10.89 50.09
N LEU A 78 -55.36 11.68 49.31
CA LEU A 78 -55.35 11.61 47.86
C LEU A 78 -53.97 11.96 47.30
N ILE A 79 -53.32 13.01 47.83
CA ILE A 79 -51.98 13.37 47.37
C ILE A 79 -50.92 12.38 47.85
N ALA A 80 -51.08 11.82 49.05
CA ALA A 80 -50.21 10.75 49.55
C ALA A 80 -50.28 9.51 48.64
N ALA A 81 -51.49 9.05 48.31
CA ALA A 81 -51.71 7.93 47.39
C ALA A 81 -51.13 8.23 45.99
N ARG A 82 -51.40 9.43 45.46
CA ARG A 82 -50.87 9.84 44.13
C ARG A 82 -49.35 9.96 44.11
N LEU A 83 -48.72 10.35 45.22
CA LEU A 83 -47.27 10.43 45.34
C LEU A 83 -46.65 9.03 45.37
N THR A 84 -47.28 8.09 46.09
CA THR A 84 -46.86 6.67 46.14
C THR A 84 -47.02 5.98 44.79
N ASP A 85 -48.13 6.23 44.09
CA ASP A 85 -48.41 5.67 42.74
C ASP A 85 -47.62 6.38 41.62
N GLY A 86 -46.82 7.41 41.94
CA GLY A 86 -46.05 8.19 40.97
C GLY A 86 -46.89 9.07 40.03
N ARG A 87 -48.18 9.27 40.33
CA ARG A 87 -49.11 10.12 39.55
C ARG A 87 -49.01 11.61 39.90
N ALA A 88 -48.37 11.95 41.02
CA ALA A 88 -48.07 13.32 41.43
C ALA A 88 -46.57 13.57 41.58
N THR A 89 -46.12 14.78 41.26
CA THR A 89 -44.74 15.20 41.50
C THR A 89 -44.55 15.64 42.94
N HIS A 90 -43.30 15.62 43.42
CA HIS A 90 -42.94 16.12 44.75
C HIS A 90 -43.31 17.62 44.93
N GLU A 91 -43.28 18.43 43.87
CA GLU A 91 -43.69 19.85 43.90
C GLU A 91 -45.21 20.00 44.06
N GLN A 92 -46.00 19.18 43.37
CA GLN A 92 -47.46 19.15 43.51
C GLN A 92 -47.85 18.70 44.91
N ALA A 93 -47.19 17.65 45.42
CA ALA A 93 -47.40 17.16 46.78
C ALA A 93 -47.02 18.20 47.84
N GLN A 94 -45.91 18.92 47.64
CA GLN A 94 -45.51 20.02 48.53
C GLN A 94 -46.54 21.15 48.57
N THR A 95 -47.10 21.51 47.41
CA THR A 95 -48.11 22.57 47.31
C THR A 95 -49.38 22.21 48.08
N VAL A 96 -49.84 20.96 47.94
CA VAL A 96 -51.02 20.46 48.67
C VAL A 96 -50.72 20.37 50.17
N LEU A 97 -49.55 19.85 50.57
CA LEU A 97 -49.15 19.78 51.96
C LEU A 97 -49.14 21.17 52.63
N VAL A 98 -48.65 22.20 51.95
CA VAL A 98 -48.68 23.58 52.45
C VAL A 98 -50.12 24.05 52.67
N LYS A 99 -51.02 23.84 51.70
CA LYS A 99 -52.44 24.21 51.84
C LYS A 99 -53.13 23.50 53.00
N VAL A 100 -52.90 22.19 53.15
CA VAL A 100 -53.49 21.41 54.25
C VAL A 100 -52.93 21.86 55.60
N ARG A 101 -51.63 22.19 55.69
CA ARG A 101 -51.02 22.76 56.91
C ARG A 101 -51.56 24.15 57.25
N GLU A 102 -51.81 25.00 56.25
CA GLU A 102 -52.47 26.29 56.43
C GLU A 102 -53.92 26.11 56.92
N GLY A 103 -54.66 25.15 56.33
CA GLY A 103 -56.00 24.78 56.78
C GLY A 103 -56.01 24.25 58.21
N LEU A 104 -55.04 23.42 58.58
CA LEU A 104 -54.83 22.91 59.94
C LEU A 104 -54.52 24.05 60.93
N ALA A 105 -53.71 25.03 60.52
CA ALA A 105 -53.37 26.19 61.34
C ALA A 105 -54.54 27.17 61.51
N ALA A 106 -55.41 27.30 60.50
CA ALA A 106 -56.60 28.14 60.55
C ALA A 106 -57.69 27.62 61.52
N ARG A 107 -57.64 26.34 61.92
CA ARG A 107 -58.52 25.69 62.91
C ARG A 107 -60.02 25.88 62.65
N ALA A 108 -60.44 26.05 61.40
CA ALA A 108 -61.84 26.30 61.04
C ALA A 108 -62.66 25.02 60.76
N PHE A 109 -62.50 23.97 61.58
CA PHE A 109 -63.10 22.64 61.41
C PHE A 109 -63.24 21.91 62.76
N ILE A 110 -63.98 20.79 62.79
CA ILE A 110 -64.09 19.90 63.97
C ILE A 110 -63.56 18.52 63.60
N GLY A 111 -62.49 18.07 64.26
CA GLY A 111 -61.86 16.77 64.01
C GLY A 111 -60.55 16.58 64.77
N ASP A 112 -59.90 15.43 64.56
CA ASP A 112 -58.64 15.09 65.22
C ASP A 112 -57.45 15.82 64.54
N VAL A 113 -57.09 16.96 65.12
CA VAL A 113 -55.95 17.78 64.69
C VAL A 113 -54.63 17.02 64.79
N THR A 114 -54.47 16.16 65.81
CA THR A 114 -53.23 15.42 66.05
C THR A 114 -53.03 14.37 64.96
N ALA A 115 -54.08 13.61 64.64
CA ALA A 115 -54.02 12.60 63.58
C ALA A 115 -53.76 13.23 62.21
N LEU A 116 -54.40 14.36 61.88
CA LEU A 116 -54.14 15.06 60.61
C LEU A 116 -52.73 15.66 60.57
N GLY A 117 -52.21 16.16 61.70
CA GLY A 117 -50.82 16.61 61.83
C GLY A 117 -49.81 15.49 61.55
N LEU A 118 -50.00 14.32 62.15
CA LEU A 118 -49.16 13.15 61.91
C LEU A 118 -49.18 12.72 60.43
N LYS A 119 -50.36 12.68 59.79
CA LYS A 119 -50.47 12.40 58.35
C LYS A 119 -49.72 13.43 57.49
N CYS A 120 -49.79 14.72 57.85
CA CYS A 120 -49.03 15.76 57.16
C CYS A 120 -47.52 15.54 57.28
N ASP A 121 -47.04 15.10 58.44
CA ASP A 121 -45.62 14.82 58.68
C ASP A 121 -45.15 13.56 57.95
N GLU A 122 -45.98 12.51 57.87
CA GLU A 122 -45.74 11.32 57.03
C GLU A 122 -45.63 11.71 55.56
N VAL A 123 -46.54 12.53 55.04
CA VAL A 123 -46.49 13.01 53.65
C VAL A 123 -45.26 13.89 53.42
N ALA A 124 -44.88 14.73 54.39
CA ALA A 124 -43.64 15.52 54.30
C ALA A 124 -42.40 14.63 54.19
N ALA A 125 -42.31 13.55 54.98
CA ALA A 125 -41.23 12.58 54.90
C ALA A 125 -41.21 11.86 53.53
N ASN A 126 -42.37 11.45 53.01
CA ASN A 126 -42.50 10.84 51.69
C ASN A 126 -42.06 11.77 50.56
N ILE A 127 -42.39 13.07 50.63
CA ILE A 127 -41.94 14.08 49.66
C ILE A 127 -40.41 14.18 49.63
N VAL A 128 -39.77 14.20 50.81
CA VAL A 128 -38.30 14.23 50.92
C VAL A 128 -37.69 12.96 50.33
N ALA A 129 -38.25 11.79 50.63
CA ALA A 129 -37.78 10.51 50.09
C ALA A 129 -37.92 10.43 48.56
N VAL A 130 -39.05 10.85 47.99
CA VAL A 130 -39.27 10.89 46.54
C VAL A 130 -38.32 11.89 45.88
N ARG A 131 -38.11 13.07 46.48
CA ARG A 131 -37.15 14.07 45.99
C ARG A 131 -35.72 13.52 45.97
N ALA A 132 -35.30 12.83 47.04
CA ALA A 132 -34.00 12.19 47.11
C ALA A 132 -33.84 11.13 46.02
N SER A 133 -34.82 10.23 45.85
CA SER A 133 -34.79 9.19 44.81
C SER A 133 -34.73 9.77 43.39
N VAL A 134 -35.50 10.83 43.10
CA VAL A 134 -35.47 11.51 41.80
C VAL A 134 -34.11 12.20 41.58
N ALA A 135 -33.55 12.83 42.61
CA ALA A 135 -32.23 13.46 42.54
C ALA A 135 -31.12 12.44 42.28
N GLU A 136 -31.14 11.29 42.96
CA GLU A 136 -30.21 10.18 42.75
C GLU A 136 -30.31 9.61 41.34
N LYS A 137 -31.52 9.30 40.85
CA LYS A 137 -31.72 8.80 39.48
C LYS A 137 -31.21 9.80 38.43
N ARG A 138 -31.49 11.09 38.61
CA ARG A 138 -30.97 12.14 37.71
C ARG A 138 -29.44 12.28 37.82
N ALA A 139 -28.86 12.12 39.00
CA ALA A 139 -27.42 12.15 39.18
C ALA A 139 -26.74 10.95 38.52
N ALA A 140 -27.31 9.75 38.64
CA ALA A 140 -26.83 8.53 37.99
C ALA A 140 -26.82 8.68 36.46
N LEU A 141 -27.94 9.12 35.86
CA LEU A 141 -28.02 9.36 34.40
C LEU A 141 -27.00 10.40 33.92
N ARG A 142 -26.75 11.47 34.71
CA ARG A 142 -25.72 12.46 34.38
C ARG A 142 -24.31 11.87 34.49
N ALA A 143 -24.05 11.04 35.50
CA ALA A 143 -22.76 10.39 35.69
C ALA A 143 -22.47 9.37 34.56
N GLU A 144 -23.46 8.58 34.15
CA GLU A 144 -23.36 7.66 33.01
C GLU A 144 -23.09 8.41 31.71
N ALA A 145 -23.81 9.50 31.44
CA ALA A 145 -23.58 10.31 30.25
C ALA A 145 -22.20 10.99 30.26
N ALA A 146 -21.71 11.43 31.42
CA ALA A 146 -20.36 11.97 31.57
C ALA A 146 -19.28 10.89 31.34
N ALA A 147 -19.48 9.69 31.89
CA ALA A 147 -18.58 8.55 31.69
C ALA A 147 -18.55 8.10 30.22
N ALA A 148 -19.70 8.08 29.54
CA ALA A 148 -19.77 7.77 28.11
C ALA A 148 -19.01 8.82 27.27
N ARG A 149 -19.13 10.12 27.60
CA ARG A 149 -18.36 11.18 26.94
C ARG A 149 -16.86 11.09 27.20
N GLU A 150 -16.46 10.74 28.43
CA GLU A 150 -15.05 10.50 28.78
C GLU A 150 -14.49 9.33 27.96
N ALA A 151 -15.23 8.23 27.84
CA ALA A 151 -14.82 7.09 27.03
C ALA A 151 -14.61 7.47 25.55
N LEU A 152 -15.49 8.30 24.98
CA LEU A 152 -15.34 8.84 23.63
C LEU A 152 -14.09 9.74 23.49
N ALA A 153 -13.78 10.55 24.52
CA ALA A 153 -12.58 11.38 24.53
C ALA A 153 -11.30 10.54 24.56
N ILE A 154 -11.25 9.53 25.43
CA ILE A 154 -10.12 8.57 25.52
C ILE A 154 -9.94 7.84 24.20
N GLU A 155 -11.03 7.40 23.56
CA GLU A 155 -10.94 6.73 22.27
C GLU A 155 -10.43 7.66 21.17
N ALA A 156 -10.92 8.91 21.11
CA ALA A 156 -10.44 9.92 20.18
C ALA A 156 -8.92 10.16 20.35
N GLU A 157 -8.43 10.21 21.59
CA GLU A 157 -7.00 10.36 21.89
C GLU A 157 -6.17 9.15 21.42
N LYS A 158 -6.69 7.92 21.58
CA LYS A 158 -6.06 6.70 21.05
C LYS A 158 -6.04 6.64 19.53
N LEU A 159 -7.09 7.13 18.87
CA LEU A 159 -7.15 7.25 17.41
C LEU A 159 -6.23 8.35 16.89
N GLY A 160 -5.96 9.35 17.74
CA GLY A 160 -5.02 10.44 17.54
C GLY A 160 -3.80 9.96 16.75
N PRO A 161 -2.86 9.18 17.30
CA PRO A 161 -1.62 8.77 16.64
C PRO A 161 -1.77 7.79 15.46
N SER A 162 -2.95 7.20 15.21
CA SER A 162 -3.15 6.16 14.19
C SER A 162 -2.78 6.62 12.77
N THR A 163 -2.20 5.70 11.99
CA THR A 163 -1.86 5.88 10.57
C THR A 163 -2.91 5.27 9.62
N SER A 164 -3.94 4.61 10.17
CA SER A 164 -5.06 4.06 9.40
C SER A 164 -6.00 5.17 8.93
N TRP A 165 -5.55 6.01 7.99
CA TRP A 165 -6.19 7.28 7.64
C TRP A 165 -7.68 7.18 7.36
N LYS A 166 -8.13 6.18 6.58
CA LYS A 166 -9.55 6.01 6.23
C LYS A 166 -10.38 5.57 7.44
N GLN A 167 -9.97 4.47 8.08
CA GLN A 167 -10.70 3.88 9.22
C GLN A 167 -10.79 4.85 10.40
N SER A 168 -9.68 5.51 10.74
CA SER A 168 -9.65 6.50 11.83
C SER A 168 -10.50 7.73 11.51
N SER A 169 -10.54 8.19 10.25
CA SER A 169 -11.42 9.30 9.83
C SER A 169 -12.90 8.93 9.98
N GLU A 170 -13.28 7.73 9.54
CA GLU A 170 -14.64 7.20 9.69
C GLU A 170 -15.02 7.05 11.18
N ARG A 171 -14.07 6.59 12.02
CA ARG A 171 -14.32 6.46 13.45
C ARG A 171 -14.44 7.82 14.15
N PHE A 172 -13.60 8.81 13.81
CA PHE A 172 -13.78 10.19 14.31
C PHE A 172 -15.16 10.75 13.95
N ALA A 173 -15.69 10.45 12.75
CA ALA A 173 -17.05 10.86 12.38
C ALA A 173 -18.11 10.18 13.28
N LYS A 174 -17.97 8.87 13.53
CA LYS A 174 -18.87 8.14 14.44
C LYS A 174 -18.81 8.65 15.88
N ILE A 175 -17.62 8.97 16.41
CA ILE A 175 -17.45 9.56 17.74
C ILE A 175 -18.25 10.87 17.88
N VAL A 176 -18.24 11.72 16.84
CA VAL A 176 -18.99 12.98 16.85
C VAL A 176 -20.51 12.73 16.86
N GLU A 177 -20.99 11.72 16.13
CA GLU A 177 -22.41 11.36 16.13
C GLU A 177 -22.83 10.73 17.47
N GLU A 178 -22.03 9.81 18.01
CA GLU A 178 -22.23 9.23 19.36
C GLU A 178 -22.25 10.32 20.44
N TRP A 179 -21.35 11.31 20.35
CA TRP A 179 -21.31 12.45 21.25
C TRP A 179 -22.61 13.28 21.23
N LYS A 180 -23.16 13.54 20.03
CA LYS A 180 -24.42 14.29 19.86
C LYS A 180 -25.63 13.52 20.36
N ALA A 181 -25.61 12.19 20.28
CA ALA A 181 -26.70 11.33 20.74
C ALA A 181 -26.79 11.25 22.27
N LEU A 182 -25.71 11.54 23.00
CA LEU A 182 -25.69 11.48 24.46
C LEU A 182 -26.52 12.60 25.10
N PRO A 183 -27.26 12.33 26.21
CA PRO A 183 -28.02 13.35 26.94
C PRO A 183 -27.13 14.48 27.44
N ARG A 184 -27.64 15.72 27.51
CA ARG A 184 -26.85 16.85 28.04
C ARG A 184 -26.50 16.66 29.52
N THR A 185 -25.30 17.07 29.87
CA THR A 185 -24.66 17.01 31.18
C THR A 185 -24.16 18.40 31.58
N ASP A 186 -23.23 18.47 32.55
CA ASP A 186 -22.58 19.72 32.92
C ASP A 186 -21.81 20.32 31.73
N ARG A 187 -22.10 21.58 31.43
CA ARG A 187 -21.53 22.32 30.29
C ARG A 187 -20.01 22.45 30.40
N VAL A 188 -19.46 22.59 31.61
CA VAL A 188 -18.01 22.77 31.81
C VAL A 188 -17.26 21.49 31.43
N THR A 189 -17.73 20.36 31.94
CA THR A 189 -17.19 19.02 31.63
C THR A 189 -17.34 18.71 30.14
N GLU A 190 -18.51 18.98 29.54
CA GLU A 190 -18.72 18.79 28.10
C GLU A 190 -17.72 19.57 27.26
N GLN A 191 -17.48 20.84 27.59
CA GLN A 191 -16.52 21.67 26.84
C GLN A 191 -15.08 21.16 26.97
N ALA A 192 -14.68 20.72 28.16
CA ALA A 192 -13.34 20.17 28.39
C ALA A 192 -13.11 18.87 27.58
N LEU A 193 -14.07 17.96 27.61
CA LEU A 193 -14.00 16.69 26.87
C LEU A 193 -14.09 16.90 25.36
N TRP A 194 -14.95 17.81 24.91
CA TRP A 194 -15.01 18.17 23.49
C TRP A 194 -13.71 18.77 22.99
N LYS A 195 -13.04 19.61 23.79
CA LYS A 195 -11.73 20.16 23.46
C LYS A 195 -10.68 19.07 23.25
N ARG A 196 -10.69 18.01 24.08
CA ARG A 196 -9.81 16.83 23.92
C ARG A 196 -10.07 16.10 22.60
N ILE A 197 -11.33 15.79 22.29
CA ILE A 197 -11.73 15.15 21.02
C ILE A 197 -11.30 16.01 19.82
N SER A 198 -11.60 17.32 19.87
CA SER A 198 -11.26 18.25 18.80
C SER A 198 -9.75 18.39 18.59
N ALA A 199 -8.96 18.41 19.67
CA ALA A 199 -7.51 18.45 19.60
C ALA A 199 -6.94 17.18 18.96
N ALA A 200 -7.41 16.00 19.38
CA ALA A 200 -7.00 14.71 18.82
C ALA A 200 -7.32 14.61 17.32
N ARG A 201 -8.54 14.99 16.93
CA ARG A 201 -8.98 15.03 15.52
C ARG A 201 -8.15 16.01 14.70
N THR A 202 -7.93 17.22 15.20
CA THR A 202 -7.16 18.25 14.49
C THR A 202 -5.71 17.80 14.28
N GLY A 203 -5.08 17.20 15.30
CA GLY A 203 -3.74 16.63 15.20
C GLY A 203 -3.66 15.47 14.19
N PHE A 204 -4.68 14.62 14.14
CA PHE A 204 -4.82 13.57 13.14
C PHE A 204 -4.99 14.13 11.71
N ASP A 205 -5.92 15.07 11.50
CA ASP A 205 -6.16 15.67 10.19
C ASP A 205 -4.92 16.42 9.66
N LYS A 206 -4.16 17.08 10.55
CA LYS A 206 -2.89 17.72 10.20
C LYS A 206 -1.86 16.69 9.68
N ARG A 207 -1.63 15.60 10.42
CA ARG A 207 -0.69 14.55 10.00
C ARG A 207 -1.15 13.84 8.73
N ARG A 208 -2.46 13.60 8.57
CA ARG A 208 -3.03 13.03 7.35
C ARG A 208 -2.71 13.91 6.14
N ARG A 209 -2.98 15.22 6.25
CA ARG A 209 -2.68 16.18 5.18
C ARG A 209 -1.20 16.22 4.86
N GLN A 210 -0.35 16.25 5.88
CA GLN A 210 1.11 16.24 5.70
C GLN A 210 1.58 14.97 4.97
N HIS A 211 1.16 13.79 5.41
CA HIS A 211 1.53 12.52 4.77
C HIS A 211 1.16 12.47 3.29
N PHE A 212 -0.07 12.87 2.93
CA PHE A 212 -0.49 12.87 1.52
C PHE A 212 0.17 14.00 0.71
N ALA A 213 0.51 15.13 1.33
CA ALA A 213 1.25 16.19 0.67
C ALA A 213 2.71 15.79 0.39
N GLU A 214 3.37 15.11 1.34
CA GLU A 214 4.71 14.55 1.17
C GLU A 214 4.73 13.49 0.06
N ALA A 215 3.79 12.55 0.08
CA ALA A 215 3.66 11.54 -0.98
C ALA A 215 3.39 12.16 -2.37
N ASP A 216 2.51 13.17 -2.44
CA ASP A 216 2.25 13.90 -3.70
C ASP A 216 3.49 14.68 -4.19
N ALA A 217 4.24 15.31 -3.28
CA ALA A 217 5.49 15.99 -3.60
C ALA A 217 6.54 15.01 -4.14
N GLU A 218 6.74 13.86 -3.51
CA GLU A 218 7.63 12.80 -3.97
C GLU A 218 7.24 12.30 -5.37
N HIS A 219 5.94 12.05 -5.60
CA HIS A 219 5.45 11.66 -6.92
C HIS A 219 5.67 12.74 -7.97
N LYS A 220 5.49 14.03 -7.65
CA LYS A 220 5.77 15.14 -8.57
C LYS A 220 7.25 15.23 -8.93
N ILE A 221 8.15 15.02 -7.97
CA ILE A 221 9.60 14.97 -8.22
C ILE A 221 9.92 13.80 -9.15
N ALA A 222 9.35 12.60 -8.90
CA ALA A 222 9.51 11.42 -9.74
C ALA A 222 9.04 11.68 -11.18
N VAL A 223 7.85 12.24 -11.36
CA VAL A 223 7.27 12.58 -12.68
C VAL A 223 8.16 13.59 -13.41
N THR A 224 8.61 14.63 -12.72
CA THR A 224 9.48 15.66 -13.32
C THR A 224 10.79 15.06 -13.81
N ARG A 225 11.46 14.29 -12.95
CA ARG A 225 12.72 13.61 -13.32
C ARG A 225 12.53 12.68 -14.52
N LYS A 226 11.45 11.90 -14.55
CA LYS A 226 11.16 10.98 -15.66
C LYS A 226 10.84 11.72 -16.95
N ARG A 227 10.16 12.86 -16.88
CA ARG A 227 9.93 13.74 -18.05
C ARG A 227 11.23 14.29 -18.62
N GLU A 228 12.19 14.67 -17.78
CA GLU A 228 13.52 15.10 -18.26
C GLU A 228 14.25 13.97 -18.98
N LEU A 229 14.22 12.75 -18.44
CA LEU A 229 14.83 11.57 -19.07
C LEU A 229 14.18 11.24 -20.41
N ILE A 230 12.84 11.35 -20.50
CA ILE A 230 12.09 11.20 -21.75
C ILE A 230 12.51 12.25 -22.76
N ALA A 231 12.57 13.54 -22.38
CA ALA A 231 12.96 14.61 -23.29
C ALA A 231 14.38 14.40 -23.84
N LYS A 232 15.32 13.92 -23.01
CA LYS A 232 16.67 13.54 -23.45
C LYS A 232 16.64 12.36 -24.43
N ALA A 233 15.85 11.32 -24.15
CA ALA A 233 15.72 10.18 -25.06
C ALA A 233 15.06 10.56 -26.39
N GLU A 234 14.01 11.40 -26.35
CA GLU A 234 13.33 11.93 -27.54
C GLU A 234 14.28 12.76 -28.42
N ALA A 235 15.13 13.60 -27.82
CA ALA A 235 16.14 14.37 -28.55
C ALA A 235 17.22 13.49 -29.22
N LEU A 236 17.51 12.33 -28.63
CA LEU A 236 18.48 11.37 -29.15
C LEU A 236 17.86 10.39 -30.17
N ALA A 237 16.53 10.32 -30.26
CA ALA A 237 15.84 9.28 -31.02
C ALA A 237 16.14 9.32 -32.53
N SER A 238 16.43 10.50 -33.08
CA SER A 238 16.74 10.70 -34.50
C SER A 238 18.24 10.85 -34.79
N SER A 239 19.11 10.61 -33.81
CA SER A 239 20.56 10.71 -33.99
C SER A 239 21.09 9.56 -34.85
N THR A 240 22.00 9.86 -35.77
CA THR A 240 22.71 8.88 -36.61
C THR A 240 24.09 8.51 -36.07
N ASP A 241 24.51 9.11 -34.94
CA ASP A 241 25.71 8.65 -34.21
C ASP A 241 25.35 7.41 -33.39
N TRP A 242 25.32 6.26 -34.08
CA TRP A 242 24.79 5.00 -33.55
C TRP A 242 25.51 4.50 -32.30
N VAL A 243 26.83 4.70 -32.22
CA VAL A 243 27.66 4.17 -31.13
C VAL A 243 27.55 5.04 -29.90
N ALA A 244 27.80 6.35 -30.02
CA ALA A 244 27.76 7.25 -28.87
C ALA A 244 26.33 7.39 -28.34
N THR A 245 25.35 7.58 -29.23
CA THR A 245 23.94 7.72 -28.84
C THR A 245 23.39 6.42 -28.23
N GLY A 246 23.77 5.25 -28.77
CA GLY A 246 23.39 3.96 -28.20
C GLY A 246 23.93 3.72 -26.79
N LYS A 247 25.07 4.32 -26.43
CA LYS A 247 25.56 4.34 -25.04
C LYS A 247 24.73 5.29 -24.18
N GLN A 248 24.49 6.51 -24.64
CA GLN A 248 23.70 7.51 -23.91
C GLN A 248 22.28 7.02 -23.60
N ILE A 249 21.60 6.38 -24.55
CA ILE A 249 20.27 5.82 -24.35
C ILE A 249 20.26 4.70 -23.29
N ARG A 250 21.32 3.87 -23.24
CA ARG A 250 21.49 2.87 -22.18
C ARG A 250 21.74 3.51 -20.81
N ASP A 251 22.53 4.57 -20.77
CA ASP A 251 22.77 5.34 -19.54
C ASP A 251 21.45 5.97 -19.03
N LEU A 252 20.62 6.51 -19.93
CA LEU A 252 19.27 7.01 -19.59
C LEU A 252 18.35 5.91 -19.05
N MET A 253 18.47 4.67 -19.53
CA MET A 253 17.70 3.54 -18.98
C MET A 253 18.13 3.21 -17.55
N ASN A 254 19.41 3.35 -17.23
CA ASN A 254 19.91 3.17 -15.87
C ASN A 254 19.39 4.28 -14.95
N ASP A 255 19.44 5.54 -15.42
CA ASP A 255 18.87 6.69 -14.72
C ASP A 255 17.36 6.53 -14.51
N TRP A 256 16.65 5.97 -15.49
CA TRP A 256 15.21 5.68 -15.38
C TRP A 256 14.91 4.67 -14.27
N LYS A 257 15.69 3.59 -14.20
CA LYS A 257 15.56 2.56 -13.17
C LYS A 257 15.92 3.08 -11.78
N ALA A 258 16.88 4.00 -11.69
CA ALA A 258 17.29 4.64 -10.45
C ALA A 258 16.31 5.73 -9.98
N ALA A 259 15.52 6.31 -10.89
CA ALA A 259 14.56 7.35 -10.55
C ALA A 259 13.42 6.82 -9.65
N PRO A 260 12.95 7.62 -8.67
CA PRO A 260 11.79 7.28 -7.86
C PRO A 260 10.54 6.94 -8.70
N ARG A 261 9.63 6.14 -8.15
CA ARG A 261 8.40 5.75 -8.84
C ARG A 261 7.33 6.85 -8.75
N ALA A 262 6.69 7.13 -9.88
CA ALA A 262 5.52 7.98 -9.92
C ALA A 262 4.27 7.19 -9.48
N GLY A 263 3.13 7.88 -9.35
CA GLY A 263 1.84 7.21 -9.20
C GLY A 263 1.59 6.26 -10.38
N ARG A 264 0.91 5.13 -10.13
CA ARG A 264 0.74 4.03 -11.10
C ARG A 264 0.27 4.49 -12.48
N SER A 265 -0.69 5.42 -12.54
CA SER A 265 -1.23 5.90 -13.82
C SER A 265 -0.22 6.73 -14.63
N ASP A 266 0.62 7.53 -13.95
CA ASP A 266 1.63 8.34 -14.62
C ASP A 266 2.83 7.51 -15.02
N GLU A 267 3.23 6.55 -14.19
CA GLU A 267 4.35 5.63 -14.44
C GLU A 267 4.17 4.90 -15.78
N ASP A 268 2.99 4.32 -16.02
CA ASP A 268 2.70 3.57 -17.26
C ASP A 268 2.78 4.47 -18.51
N LYS A 269 2.28 5.71 -18.41
CA LYS A 269 2.32 6.68 -19.52
C LYS A 269 3.74 7.15 -19.81
N LEU A 270 4.49 7.46 -18.76
CA LEU A 270 5.87 7.91 -18.88
C LEU A 270 6.75 6.78 -19.45
N TRP A 271 6.57 5.55 -18.98
CA TRP A 271 7.31 4.39 -19.49
C TRP A 271 7.05 4.14 -20.97
N LYS A 272 5.78 4.19 -21.41
CA LYS A 272 5.42 4.03 -22.83
C LYS A 272 6.12 5.07 -23.71
N ARG A 273 6.14 6.33 -23.29
CA ARG A 273 6.83 7.40 -24.04
C ARG A 273 8.34 7.17 -24.09
N PHE A 274 8.95 6.87 -22.94
CA PHE A 274 10.38 6.60 -22.87
C PHE A 274 10.79 5.41 -23.75
N LYS A 275 10.02 4.32 -23.69
CA LYS A 275 10.26 3.12 -24.49
C LYS A 275 10.07 3.39 -25.98
N SER A 276 9.04 4.12 -26.37
CA SER A 276 8.83 4.52 -27.77
C SER A 276 10.01 5.31 -28.35
N ALA A 277 10.62 6.22 -27.58
CA ALA A 277 11.79 6.97 -28.03
C ALA A 277 13.02 6.06 -28.23
N GLN A 278 13.22 5.09 -27.34
CA GLN A 278 14.31 4.10 -27.50
C GLN A 278 14.07 3.19 -28.69
N ASP A 279 12.84 2.69 -28.85
CA ASP A 279 12.48 1.78 -29.94
C ASP A 279 12.64 2.47 -31.29
N ALA A 280 12.30 3.76 -31.40
CA ALA A 280 12.54 4.54 -32.60
C ALA A 280 14.04 4.59 -32.97
N PHE A 281 14.93 4.87 -32.01
CA PHE A 281 16.37 4.90 -32.25
C PHE A 281 16.92 3.53 -32.68
N PHE A 282 16.59 2.47 -31.93
CA PHE A 282 17.13 1.14 -32.24
C PHE A 282 16.55 0.57 -33.52
N ALA A 283 15.28 0.84 -33.85
CA ALA A 283 14.71 0.49 -35.14
C ALA A 283 15.42 1.22 -36.29
N ALA A 284 15.70 2.52 -36.15
CA ALA A 284 16.45 3.28 -37.14
C ALA A 284 17.89 2.77 -37.31
N LYS A 285 18.56 2.41 -36.20
CA LYS A 285 19.90 1.81 -36.22
C LYS A 285 19.89 0.46 -36.96
N THR A 286 18.95 -0.42 -36.63
CA THR A 286 18.82 -1.72 -37.29
C THR A 286 18.56 -1.55 -38.79
N ALA A 287 17.63 -0.66 -39.17
CA ALA A 287 17.35 -0.38 -40.57
C ALA A 287 18.57 0.18 -41.33
N ALA A 288 19.39 1.02 -40.69
CA ALA A 288 20.62 1.53 -41.27
C ALA A 288 21.69 0.43 -41.43
N GLU A 289 21.80 -0.49 -40.47
CA GLU A 289 22.69 -1.66 -40.54
C GLU A 289 22.25 -2.63 -41.65
N GLU A 290 20.95 -2.90 -41.78
CA GLU A 290 20.37 -3.72 -42.85
C GLU A 290 20.60 -3.10 -44.23
N LEU A 291 20.38 -1.78 -44.38
CA LEU A 291 20.65 -1.06 -45.64
C LEU A 291 22.14 -1.13 -46.01
N ALA A 292 23.03 -1.00 -45.04
CA ALA A 292 24.46 -1.14 -45.26
C ALA A 292 24.83 -2.57 -45.70
N GLU A 293 24.28 -3.60 -45.07
CA GLU A 293 24.50 -4.99 -45.48
C GLU A 293 23.94 -5.28 -46.88
N ASP A 294 22.76 -4.73 -47.19
CA ASP A 294 22.13 -4.88 -48.51
C ASP A 294 22.97 -4.24 -49.63
N SER A 295 23.61 -3.11 -49.35
CA SER A 295 24.52 -2.45 -50.30
C SER A 295 25.75 -3.32 -50.64
N LEU A 296 26.14 -4.24 -49.76
CA LEU A 296 27.26 -5.16 -49.95
C LEU A 296 26.85 -6.48 -50.61
N ARG A 297 25.55 -6.80 -50.72
CA ARG A 297 25.09 -8.07 -51.33
C ARG A 297 25.57 -8.29 -52.76
N PRO A 298 25.61 -7.27 -53.66
CA PRO A 298 26.12 -7.46 -55.02
C PRO A 298 27.57 -7.96 -55.06
N ASN A 299 28.41 -7.54 -54.10
CA ASN A 299 29.81 -7.95 -54.01
C ASN A 299 29.97 -9.46 -53.80
N VAL A 300 28.97 -10.14 -53.22
CA VAL A 300 28.98 -11.59 -52.99
C VAL A 300 29.10 -12.33 -54.31
N ALA A 301 28.28 -11.99 -55.30
CA ALA A 301 28.29 -12.66 -56.60
C ALA A 301 29.63 -12.46 -57.34
N GLU A 302 30.18 -11.25 -57.28
CA GLU A 302 31.48 -10.96 -57.92
C GLU A 302 32.63 -11.72 -57.24
N LYS A 303 32.64 -11.78 -55.90
CA LYS A 303 33.65 -12.54 -55.15
C LYS A 303 33.47 -14.05 -55.26
N GLU A 304 32.25 -14.55 -55.39
CA GLU A 304 31.99 -15.97 -55.69
C GLU A 304 32.63 -16.40 -57.01
N LEU A 305 32.55 -15.55 -58.05
CA LEU A 305 33.21 -15.80 -59.33
C LEU A 305 34.73 -15.81 -59.21
N LEU A 306 35.32 -14.88 -58.45
CA LEU A 306 36.76 -14.84 -58.19
C LEU A 306 37.23 -16.05 -57.37
N ALA A 307 36.47 -16.48 -56.37
CA ALA A 307 36.76 -17.67 -55.59
C ALA A 307 36.74 -18.93 -56.48
N ALA A 308 35.77 -19.06 -57.38
CA ALA A 308 35.73 -20.15 -58.35
C ALA A 308 36.93 -20.11 -59.33
N GLN A 309 37.33 -18.91 -59.79
CA GLN A 309 38.54 -18.74 -60.61
C GLN A 309 39.80 -19.17 -59.86
N ALA A 310 39.90 -18.86 -58.57
CA ALA A 310 41.02 -19.28 -57.73
C ALA A 310 41.03 -20.80 -57.54
N GLU A 311 39.88 -21.41 -57.24
CA GLU A 311 39.76 -22.86 -57.08
C GLU A 311 40.12 -23.62 -58.36
N ALA A 312 39.84 -23.05 -59.53
CA ALA A 312 40.22 -23.62 -60.83
C ALA A 312 41.74 -23.62 -61.10
N LEU A 313 42.54 -22.92 -60.30
CA LEU A 313 44.01 -23.02 -60.36
C LEU A 313 44.53 -24.34 -59.76
N LEU A 314 43.66 -25.11 -59.11
CA LEU A 314 43.97 -26.42 -58.56
C LEU A 314 43.51 -27.52 -59.54
N PRO A 315 44.33 -28.57 -59.79
CA PRO A 315 45.67 -28.80 -59.26
C PRO A 315 46.74 -27.90 -59.92
N ILE A 316 47.79 -27.56 -59.15
CA ILE A 316 48.86 -26.67 -59.61
C ILE A 316 49.76 -27.41 -60.59
N THR A 317 49.81 -26.93 -61.83
CA THR A 317 50.64 -27.48 -62.91
C THR A 317 51.85 -26.59 -63.21
N ASP A 318 51.64 -25.27 -63.27
CA ASP A 318 52.69 -24.26 -63.35
C ASP A 318 52.61 -23.32 -62.15
N HIS A 319 53.59 -23.45 -61.24
CA HIS A 319 53.68 -22.67 -60.01
C HIS A 319 53.75 -21.15 -60.29
N LYS A 320 54.55 -20.72 -61.28
CA LYS A 320 54.79 -19.30 -61.55
C LYS A 320 53.55 -18.67 -62.18
N ALA A 321 52.90 -19.37 -63.11
CA ALA A 321 51.64 -18.92 -63.71
C ALA A 321 50.51 -18.88 -62.68
N ALA A 322 50.35 -19.92 -61.85
CA ALA A 322 49.33 -19.97 -60.80
C ALA A 322 49.50 -18.83 -59.77
N LYS A 323 50.74 -18.55 -59.35
CA LYS A 323 51.06 -17.44 -58.45
C LYS A 323 50.72 -16.06 -59.04
N SER A 324 51.01 -15.86 -60.33
CA SER A 324 50.67 -14.62 -61.04
C SER A 324 49.15 -14.45 -61.16
N ALA A 325 48.44 -15.52 -61.55
CA ALA A 325 46.98 -15.50 -61.66
C ALA A 325 46.29 -15.24 -60.31
N LEU A 326 46.74 -15.89 -59.24
CA LEU A 326 46.21 -15.71 -57.89
C LEU A 326 46.44 -14.29 -57.35
N ARG A 327 47.61 -13.69 -57.65
CA ARG A 327 47.85 -12.27 -57.35
C ARG A 327 46.83 -11.35 -58.04
N GLY A 328 46.55 -11.57 -59.32
CA GLY A 328 45.54 -10.80 -60.05
C GLY A 328 44.10 -11.04 -59.55
N ILE A 329 43.82 -12.20 -58.96
CA ILE A 329 42.55 -12.48 -58.27
C ILE A 329 42.47 -11.69 -56.96
N HIS A 330 43.52 -11.67 -56.14
CA HIS A 330 43.58 -10.85 -54.93
C HIS A 330 43.41 -9.37 -55.22
N GLU A 331 44.09 -8.84 -56.23
CA GLU A 331 43.97 -7.43 -56.60
C GLU A 331 42.52 -7.07 -56.99
N ARG A 332 41.82 -7.96 -57.71
CA ARG A 332 40.39 -7.79 -58.03
C ARG A 332 39.48 -7.98 -56.82
N TRP A 333 39.82 -8.92 -55.93
CA TRP A 333 39.09 -9.18 -54.68
C TRP A 333 39.09 -7.97 -53.76
N GLU A 334 40.24 -7.34 -53.57
CA GLU A 334 40.38 -6.12 -52.77
C GLU A 334 39.64 -4.95 -53.41
N LYS A 335 39.65 -4.84 -54.75
CA LYS A 335 38.95 -3.78 -55.47
C LYS A 335 37.42 -3.82 -55.31
N ILE A 336 36.83 -5.00 -55.15
CA ILE A 336 35.38 -5.17 -54.92
C ILE A 336 34.98 -4.62 -53.54
N GLY A 337 35.89 -4.62 -52.56
CA GLY A 337 35.63 -4.11 -51.21
C GLY A 337 35.05 -5.16 -50.27
N ASP A 338 34.28 -4.74 -49.26
CA ASP A 338 33.83 -5.62 -48.17
C ASP A 338 32.65 -6.54 -48.60
N LEU A 339 32.39 -7.56 -47.78
CA LEU A 339 31.28 -8.51 -47.91
C LEU A 339 30.29 -8.39 -46.75
N PRO A 340 29.01 -8.77 -46.97
CA PRO A 340 28.06 -8.99 -45.88
C PRO A 340 28.64 -9.95 -44.85
N ARG A 341 28.36 -9.70 -43.57
CA ARG A 341 29.00 -10.40 -42.44
C ARG A 341 28.86 -11.93 -42.52
N GLY A 342 27.70 -12.43 -42.96
CA GLY A 342 27.44 -13.87 -43.08
C GLY A 342 28.21 -14.56 -44.21
N GLU A 343 28.60 -13.81 -45.24
CA GLU A 343 29.25 -14.37 -46.44
C GLU A 343 30.77 -14.22 -46.43
N ARG A 344 31.29 -13.33 -45.58
CA ARG A 344 32.71 -13.02 -45.46
C ARG A 344 33.58 -14.25 -45.23
N GLU A 345 33.33 -14.97 -44.13
CA GLU A 345 34.14 -16.14 -43.76
C GLU A 345 34.07 -17.25 -44.81
N ARG A 346 32.89 -17.50 -45.39
CA ARG A 346 32.71 -18.54 -46.41
C ARG A 346 33.56 -18.27 -47.64
N LEU A 347 33.55 -17.03 -48.14
CA LEU A 347 34.25 -16.65 -49.35
C LEU A 347 35.76 -16.47 -49.11
N GLU A 348 36.16 -15.86 -47.99
CA GLU A 348 37.58 -15.73 -47.62
C GLU A 348 38.23 -17.10 -47.36
N ALA A 349 37.51 -18.04 -46.73
CA ALA A 349 38.03 -19.39 -46.52
C ALA A 349 38.29 -20.15 -47.82
N ARG A 350 37.49 -19.93 -48.88
CA ARG A 350 37.73 -20.54 -50.20
C ARG A 350 39.02 -20.03 -50.82
N LEU A 351 39.23 -18.72 -50.82
CA LEU A 351 40.44 -18.10 -51.34
C LEU A 351 41.68 -18.51 -50.52
N ARG A 352 41.56 -18.54 -49.19
CA ARG A 352 42.62 -18.97 -48.27
C ARG A 352 43.06 -20.42 -48.52
N LYS A 353 42.15 -21.34 -48.87
CA LYS A 353 42.52 -22.73 -49.20
C LYS A 353 43.41 -22.81 -50.44
N VAL A 354 43.12 -22.02 -51.47
CA VAL A 354 43.93 -21.97 -52.70
C VAL A 354 45.31 -21.40 -52.39
N ASP A 355 45.35 -20.32 -51.59
CA ASP A 355 46.58 -19.74 -51.07
C ASP A 355 47.45 -20.75 -50.30
N GLU A 356 46.84 -21.50 -49.38
CA GLU A 356 47.51 -22.53 -48.60
C GLU A 356 48.04 -23.65 -49.50
N ALA A 357 47.28 -24.06 -50.50
CA ALA A 357 47.71 -25.07 -51.49
C ALA A 357 48.92 -24.58 -52.31
N LEU A 358 48.90 -23.32 -52.78
CA LEU A 358 50.01 -22.74 -53.53
C LEU A 358 51.27 -22.56 -52.67
N ARG A 359 51.11 -22.11 -51.41
CA ARG A 359 52.23 -22.03 -50.46
C ARG A 359 52.83 -23.40 -50.17
N LYS A 360 51.98 -24.42 -50.02
CA LYS A 360 52.42 -25.80 -49.80
C LYS A 360 53.24 -26.31 -51.00
N ASP A 361 52.73 -26.13 -52.21
CA ASP A 361 53.43 -26.46 -53.44
C ASP A 361 54.78 -25.72 -53.58
N GLU A 362 54.82 -24.41 -53.29
CA GLU A 362 56.07 -23.63 -53.27
C GLU A 362 57.09 -24.22 -52.28
N SER A 363 56.62 -24.59 -51.09
CA SER A 363 57.46 -25.17 -50.04
C SER A 363 57.97 -26.55 -50.41
N GLU A 364 57.15 -27.37 -51.08
CA GLU A 364 57.54 -28.69 -51.56
C GLU A 364 58.53 -28.59 -52.72
N SER A 365 58.29 -27.68 -53.66
CA SER A 365 59.22 -27.37 -54.75
C SER A 365 60.57 -26.87 -54.21
N TRP A 366 60.56 -25.92 -53.26
CA TRP A 366 61.79 -25.39 -52.66
C TRP A 366 62.56 -26.44 -51.84
N LYS A 367 61.86 -27.29 -51.08
CA LYS A 367 62.49 -28.42 -50.37
C LYS A 367 63.14 -29.40 -51.33
N LYS A 368 62.48 -29.71 -52.46
CA LYS A 368 63.02 -30.58 -53.51
C LYS A 368 64.23 -29.95 -54.20
N SER A 369 64.24 -28.63 -54.38
CA SER A 369 65.30 -27.91 -55.08
C SER A 369 66.36 -27.28 -54.17
N ASN A 370 66.43 -27.63 -52.86
CA ASN A 370 67.28 -26.93 -51.89
C ASN A 370 68.77 -26.97 -52.30
N PRO A 371 69.32 -25.85 -52.81
CA PRO A 371 70.63 -25.84 -53.46
C PRO A 371 71.76 -26.03 -52.45
N GLU A 372 71.60 -25.60 -51.19
CA GLU A 372 72.61 -25.82 -50.17
C GLU A 372 72.61 -27.27 -49.66
N ALA A 373 71.44 -27.90 -49.51
CA ALA A 373 71.38 -29.31 -49.11
C ALA A 373 71.97 -30.21 -50.20
N ARG A 374 71.67 -29.90 -51.47
CA ARG A 374 72.29 -30.54 -52.63
C ARG A 374 73.81 -30.30 -52.66
N ALA A 375 74.27 -29.06 -52.52
CA ALA A 375 75.71 -28.76 -52.52
C ALA A 375 76.46 -29.41 -51.35
N ARG A 376 75.84 -29.50 -50.17
CA ARG A 376 76.41 -30.23 -49.02
C ARG A 376 76.47 -31.73 -49.30
N ALA A 377 75.43 -32.33 -49.89
CA ALA A 377 75.41 -33.75 -50.26
C ALA A 377 76.41 -34.09 -51.38
N GLU A 378 76.55 -33.21 -52.38
CA GLU A 378 77.55 -33.32 -53.45
C GLU A 378 78.98 -33.13 -52.89
N SER A 379 79.17 -32.19 -51.96
CA SER A 379 80.46 -31.98 -51.27
C SER A 379 80.85 -33.17 -50.40
N THR A 380 79.94 -33.76 -49.63
CA THR A 380 80.23 -34.96 -48.83
C THR A 380 80.52 -36.17 -49.72
N ALA A 381 79.79 -36.33 -50.83
CA ALA A 381 80.11 -37.35 -51.83
C ALA A 381 81.53 -37.16 -52.39
N ASN A 382 81.95 -35.93 -52.70
CA ASN A 382 83.32 -35.66 -53.17
C ASN A 382 84.38 -36.00 -52.11
N VAL A 383 84.13 -35.68 -50.83
CA VAL A 383 85.04 -36.04 -49.72
C VAL A 383 85.20 -37.55 -49.58
N PHE A 384 84.11 -38.33 -49.70
CA PHE A 384 84.19 -39.79 -49.66
C PHE A 384 84.89 -40.37 -50.88
N SER A 385 84.65 -39.82 -52.08
CA SER A 385 85.35 -40.20 -53.32
C SER A 385 86.86 -39.98 -53.20
N ASP A 386 87.29 -38.80 -52.74
CA ASP A 386 88.70 -38.49 -52.51
C ASP A 386 89.33 -39.37 -51.42
N GLY A 387 88.54 -39.73 -50.41
CA GLY A 387 88.93 -40.67 -49.35
C GLY A 387 89.20 -42.06 -49.91
N ILE A 388 88.31 -42.58 -50.76
CA ILE A 388 88.47 -43.88 -51.45
C ILE A 388 89.72 -43.86 -52.31
N ALA A 389 89.94 -42.83 -53.15
CA ALA A 389 91.13 -42.72 -53.98
C ALA A 389 92.44 -42.77 -53.15
N LYS A 390 92.47 -42.11 -51.99
CA LYS A 390 93.62 -42.16 -51.06
C LYS A 390 93.79 -43.53 -50.42
N LEU A 391 92.70 -44.20 -50.04
CA LEU A 391 92.74 -45.54 -49.47
C LEU A 391 93.20 -46.57 -50.52
N GLU A 392 92.75 -46.45 -51.77
CA GLU A 392 93.20 -47.27 -52.90
C GLU A 392 94.69 -47.09 -53.20
N MET A 393 95.20 -45.85 -53.17
CA MET A 393 96.64 -45.60 -53.30
C MET A 393 97.45 -46.24 -52.15
N LYS A 394 96.95 -46.18 -50.91
CA LYS A 394 97.59 -46.83 -49.75
C LYS A 394 97.53 -48.35 -49.87
N ARG A 395 96.41 -48.89 -50.35
CA ARG A 395 96.23 -50.31 -50.61
C ARG A 395 97.22 -50.80 -51.66
N ALA A 396 97.37 -50.08 -52.77
CA ALA A 396 98.35 -50.39 -53.81
C ALA A 396 99.79 -50.43 -53.28
N LYS A 397 100.15 -49.49 -52.39
CA LYS A 397 101.45 -49.52 -51.69
C LYS A 397 101.58 -50.70 -50.72
N ALA A 398 100.52 -51.02 -49.96
CA ALA A 398 100.52 -52.14 -49.02
C ALA A 398 100.69 -53.49 -49.74
N VAL A 399 100.01 -53.67 -50.89
CA VAL A 399 100.17 -54.81 -51.80
C VAL A 399 101.61 -54.90 -52.31
N ALA A 400 102.19 -53.79 -52.78
CA ALA A 400 103.58 -53.75 -53.24
C ALA A 400 104.61 -54.08 -52.13
N SER A 401 104.27 -53.83 -50.86
CA SER A 401 105.12 -54.16 -49.70
C SER A 401 104.86 -55.55 -49.09
N GLY A 402 103.92 -56.34 -49.62
CA GLY A 402 103.62 -57.71 -49.15
C GLY A 402 102.98 -57.81 -47.76
N ASN A 403 102.25 -56.78 -47.30
CA ASN A 403 101.62 -56.75 -45.97
C ASN A 403 100.12 -57.07 -46.04
N ASP A 404 99.79 -58.36 -46.16
CA ASP A 404 98.41 -58.84 -46.39
C ASP A 404 97.42 -58.41 -45.30
N ARG A 405 97.89 -58.25 -44.05
CA ARG A 405 97.03 -57.81 -42.93
C ARG A 405 96.57 -56.37 -43.10
N GLU A 406 97.42 -55.49 -43.65
CA GLU A 406 97.01 -54.10 -43.94
C GLU A 406 96.22 -53.98 -45.25
N VAL A 407 96.41 -54.87 -46.21
CA VAL A 407 95.56 -54.93 -47.42
C VAL A 407 94.11 -55.25 -47.04
N ALA A 408 93.87 -56.31 -46.24
CA ALA A 408 92.52 -56.69 -45.82
C ALA A 408 91.80 -55.59 -45.01
N LYS A 409 92.56 -54.86 -44.19
CA LYS A 409 92.04 -53.73 -43.40
C LYS A 409 91.71 -52.51 -44.27
N LEU A 410 92.54 -52.21 -45.28
CA LEU A 410 92.26 -51.15 -46.23
C LEU A 410 91.09 -51.51 -47.17
N ASP A 411 90.93 -52.78 -47.54
CA ASP A 411 89.78 -53.27 -48.30
C ASP A 411 88.45 -53.07 -47.55
N ALA A 412 88.40 -53.48 -46.28
CA ALA A 412 87.22 -53.24 -45.44
C ALA A 412 86.93 -51.73 -45.29
N ALA A 413 87.97 -50.89 -45.19
CA ALA A 413 87.83 -49.44 -45.10
C ALA A 413 87.34 -48.81 -46.42
N ILE A 414 87.82 -49.29 -47.58
CA ILE A 414 87.35 -48.87 -48.90
C ILE A 414 85.90 -49.28 -49.09
N GLU A 415 85.52 -50.51 -48.75
CA GLU A 415 84.15 -50.99 -48.85
C GLU A 415 83.20 -50.16 -47.98
N GLN A 416 83.58 -49.90 -46.72
CA GLN A 416 82.81 -49.05 -45.82
C GLN A 416 82.67 -47.61 -46.36
N THR A 417 83.75 -47.02 -46.87
CA THR A 417 83.72 -45.65 -47.43
C THR A 417 82.93 -45.58 -48.74
N THR A 418 82.95 -46.65 -49.54
CA THR A 418 82.17 -46.79 -50.78
C THR A 418 80.67 -46.92 -50.50
N ALA A 419 80.29 -47.63 -49.44
CA ALA A 419 78.91 -47.68 -48.97
C ALA A 419 78.40 -46.29 -48.54
N LEU A 420 79.25 -45.53 -47.83
CA LEU A 420 78.95 -44.14 -47.44
C LEU A 420 78.86 -43.19 -48.64
N LEU A 421 79.75 -43.33 -49.63
CA LEU A 421 79.68 -42.58 -50.89
C LEU A 421 78.35 -42.82 -51.62
N ARG A 422 77.92 -44.08 -51.73
CA ARG A 422 76.65 -44.45 -52.38
C ARG A 422 75.46 -43.83 -51.66
N ALA A 423 75.46 -43.84 -50.32
CA ALA A 423 74.40 -43.20 -49.53
C ALA A 423 74.37 -41.67 -49.73
N ALA A 424 75.54 -41.02 -49.79
CA ALA A 424 75.65 -39.59 -50.05
C ALA A 424 75.20 -39.21 -51.48
N GLN A 425 75.53 -40.02 -52.49
CA GLN A 425 75.09 -39.83 -53.87
C GLN A 425 73.59 -40.06 -54.04
N ALA A 426 73.02 -41.06 -53.35
CA ALA A 426 71.58 -41.28 -53.33
C ALA A 426 70.85 -40.06 -52.74
N ALA A 427 71.32 -39.55 -51.60
CA ALA A 427 70.79 -38.33 -51.00
C ALA A 427 70.90 -37.11 -51.93
N ALA A 428 72.02 -36.93 -52.65
CA ALA A 428 72.16 -35.86 -53.64
C ALA A 428 71.19 -36.01 -54.83
N SER A 429 70.94 -37.24 -55.29
CA SER A 429 70.02 -37.54 -56.41
C SER A 429 68.55 -37.38 -56.05
N GLU A 430 68.16 -37.54 -54.78
CA GLU A 430 66.81 -37.25 -54.28
C GLU A 430 66.46 -35.76 -54.41
N PHE A 431 67.46 -34.87 -54.35
CA PHE A 431 67.30 -33.42 -54.60
C PHE A 431 67.39 -33.03 -56.10
N GLY A 432 67.69 -33.98 -57.01
CA GLY A 432 67.94 -33.69 -58.43
C GLY A 432 67.01 -34.38 -59.44
N SER A 433 66.50 -35.56 -59.12
CA SER A 433 65.88 -36.48 -60.11
C SER A 433 64.44 -36.15 -60.54
N LEU A 434 63.84 -35.04 -60.10
CA LEU A 434 62.51 -34.60 -60.56
C LEU A 434 62.54 -33.29 -61.36
N THR A 435 63.69 -32.95 -61.95
CA THR A 435 63.80 -31.81 -62.88
C THR A 435 63.55 -32.18 -64.35
N HIS A 436 63.25 -33.44 -64.66
CA HIS A 436 62.81 -33.90 -65.99
C HIS A 436 61.63 -34.88 -65.89
N ALA A 437 60.47 -34.35 -65.52
CA ALA A 437 59.18 -34.87 -65.97
C ALA A 437 58.31 -33.64 -66.23
N GLY A 438 58.21 -33.26 -67.50
CA GLY A 438 57.25 -32.27 -67.97
C GLY A 438 55.83 -32.82 -68.01
#